data_AF-A0A2H5WDK9-F1
#
_entry.id   AF-A0A2H5WDK9-F1
#
_cell.length_a   1.000
_cell.length_b   1.000
_cell.length_c   1.000
_cell.angle_alpha   90.00
_cell.angle_beta   90.00
_cell.angle_gamma   90.00
#
_symmetry.space_group_name_H-M   'P 1'
#
loop_
_entity.id
_entity.type
_entity.pdbx_description
1 polymer ?
#
loop_
_entity_poly.entity_id
_entity_poly.type
_entity_poly.pdbx_seq_one_letter_code
_entity_poly.pdbx_strand_id
1 'polypeptide(L)'
;MSALPASVEAILDRGELCYVAANARHGPHVTPTVFALAAGRVWVTTSRASVKARAWRADPRAAGLVRVGEVALSFAGSVRTYDALEVEALLPNLLDAPVLALAWVRFARKNARFFAGYALDAHHVPLAWTPPARVFTAIEIERAAIVGPEGVAETFGAWPRRTASMRRFRATRGPVPILEALPEDVREPLGEVGHGALALEGEHGLAVLPVGWVAERGSLYAAAARETLALAGAERPRVPAALAMDRASWWRARHMVGAMVRGEADLAVVAELTSGVRSATTIARAAGVADDAAVARMLPERVVWWRGWTSGTVAVP
;
A
#
# COMPACT_ATOMS: atom_id res chain seq x y z
N MET A 1 4.81 -5.40 -25.00
CA MET A 1 4.71 -5.67 -23.55
C MET A 1 5.64 -6.83 -23.25
N SER A 2 6.61 -6.63 -22.35
CA SER A 2 7.41 -7.74 -21.83
C SER A 2 6.50 -8.65 -20.98
N ALA A 3 6.66 -9.96 -21.11
CA ALA A 3 5.97 -10.90 -20.22
C ALA A 3 6.48 -10.69 -18.78
N LEU A 4 5.58 -10.80 -17.80
CA LEU A 4 5.99 -10.78 -16.39
C LEU A 4 6.79 -12.05 -16.07
N PRO A 5 7.82 -11.96 -15.21
CA PRO A 5 8.47 -13.15 -14.70
C PRO A 5 7.47 -14.10 -14.03
N ALA A 6 7.65 -15.42 -14.22
CA ALA A 6 6.75 -16.42 -13.66
C ALA A 6 6.65 -16.36 -12.12
N SER A 7 7.73 -15.95 -11.44
CA SER A 7 7.77 -15.73 -9.99
C SER A 7 6.82 -14.60 -9.55
N VAL A 8 6.77 -13.51 -10.32
CA VAL A 8 5.85 -12.37 -10.11
C VAL A 8 4.41 -12.81 -10.33
N GLU A 9 4.13 -13.52 -11.42
CA GLU A 9 2.78 -14.02 -11.70
C GLU A 9 2.27 -14.96 -10.60
N ALA A 10 3.11 -15.87 -10.11
CA ALA A 10 2.75 -16.80 -9.04
C ALA A 10 2.40 -16.12 -7.71
N ILE A 11 3.05 -14.99 -7.37
CA ILE A 11 2.68 -14.21 -6.18
C ILE A 11 1.36 -13.48 -6.40
N LEU A 12 1.17 -12.86 -7.57
CA LEU A 12 -0.06 -12.15 -7.92
C LEU A 12 -1.27 -13.08 -7.99
N ASP A 13 -1.10 -14.33 -8.44
CA ASP A 13 -2.19 -15.30 -8.49
C ASP A 13 -2.63 -15.76 -7.11
N ARG A 14 -1.68 -15.99 -6.20
CA ARG A 14 -1.95 -16.46 -4.82
C ARG A 14 -2.37 -15.36 -3.86
N GLY A 15 -1.90 -14.13 -4.07
CA GLY A 15 -2.18 -13.01 -3.17
C GLY A 15 -3.65 -12.62 -3.15
N GLU A 16 -4.17 -12.29 -1.97
CA GLU A 16 -5.59 -12.00 -1.79
C GLU A 16 -5.90 -10.50 -1.85
N LEU A 17 -5.05 -9.68 -1.24
CA LEU A 17 -5.15 -8.22 -1.24
C LEU A 17 -3.91 -7.58 -1.88
N CYS A 18 -4.15 -6.43 -2.49
CA CYS A 18 -3.12 -5.55 -3.00
C CYS A 18 -3.23 -4.20 -2.30
N TYR A 19 -2.16 -3.76 -1.66
CA TYR A 19 -2.04 -2.42 -1.08
C TYR A 19 -1.62 -1.47 -2.19
N VAL A 20 -2.59 -0.80 -2.80
CA VAL A 20 -2.32 0.06 -3.95
C VAL A 20 -2.18 1.50 -3.49
N ALA A 21 -1.09 2.14 -3.92
CA ALA A 21 -0.81 3.56 -3.73
C ALA A 21 -1.10 4.36 -4.99
N ALA A 22 -1.60 5.58 -4.77
CA ALA A 22 -1.74 6.62 -5.79
C ALA A 22 -1.12 7.93 -5.25
N ASN A 23 -0.64 8.79 -6.14
CA ASN A 23 -0.06 10.07 -5.73
C ASN A 23 -1.19 11.09 -5.52
N ALA A 24 -1.66 11.23 -4.29
CA ALA A 24 -2.73 12.18 -4.00
C ALA A 24 -2.16 13.58 -3.78
N ARG A 25 -3.03 14.60 -3.83
CA ARG A 25 -2.66 16.02 -3.65
C ARG A 25 -1.81 16.32 -2.41
N HIS A 26 -1.93 15.50 -1.36
CA HIS A 26 -1.25 15.66 -0.08
C HIS A 26 -0.33 14.47 0.20
N GLY A 27 0.38 14.00 -0.84
CA GLY A 27 1.30 12.88 -0.79
C GLY A 27 0.64 11.51 -1.04
N PRO A 28 1.41 10.43 -0.85
CA PRO A 28 0.97 9.05 -1.14
C PRO A 28 -0.34 8.67 -0.43
N HIS A 29 -1.18 7.89 -1.10
CA HIS A 29 -2.41 7.33 -0.52
C HIS A 29 -2.53 5.82 -0.80
N VAL A 30 -2.14 5.01 0.20
CA VAL A 30 -2.11 3.54 0.12
C VAL A 30 -3.24 2.92 0.92
N THR A 31 -4.00 2.02 0.30
CA THR A 31 -5.06 1.25 0.98
C THR A 31 -5.14 -0.15 0.38
N PRO A 32 -5.54 -1.16 1.17
CA PRO A 32 -5.80 -2.48 0.65
C PRO A 32 -6.98 -2.45 -0.33
N THR A 33 -6.90 -3.25 -1.40
CA THR A 33 -8.01 -3.54 -2.31
C THR A 33 -7.91 -4.97 -2.81
N VAL A 34 -9.05 -5.53 -3.19
CA VAL A 34 -9.08 -6.79 -3.94
C VAL A 34 -8.58 -6.57 -5.36
N PHE A 35 -7.94 -7.60 -5.91
CA PHE A 35 -7.31 -7.51 -7.23
C PHE A 35 -7.40 -8.84 -7.99
N ALA A 36 -7.04 -8.83 -9.27
CA ALA A 36 -6.72 -10.02 -10.04
C ALA A 36 -5.64 -9.74 -11.08
N LEU A 37 -4.88 -10.77 -11.45
CA LEU A 37 -3.96 -10.72 -12.60
C LEU A 37 -4.72 -11.17 -13.86
N ALA A 38 -4.63 -10.39 -14.93
CA ALA A 38 -5.11 -10.79 -16.25
C ALA A 38 -4.33 -10.07 -17.34
N ALA A 39 -3.89 -10.83 -18.35
CA ALA A 39 -3.12 -10.31 -19.50
C ALA A 39 -1.90 -9.47 -19.08
N GLY A 40 -1.14 -9.93 -18.07
CA GLY A 40 0.05 -9.23 -17.58
C GLY A 40 -0.22 -7.94 -16.81
N ARG A 41 -1.48 -7.63 -16.47
CA ARG A 41 -1.88 -6.42 -15.74
C ARG A 41 -2.56 -6.77 -14.42
N VAL A 42 -2.35 -5.93 -13.41
CA VAL A 42 -3.07 -6.01 -12.14
C VAL A 42 -4.36 -5.22 -12.26
N TRP A 43 -5.49 -5.88 -12.05
CA TRP A 43 -6.82 -5.30 -12.17
C TRP A 43 -7.42 -5.10 -10.79
N VAL A 44 -7.91 -3.88 -10.54
CA VAL A 44 -8.57 -3.50 -9.28
C VAL A 44 -9.87 -2.76 -9.57
N THR A 45 -10.79 -2.76 -8.59
CA THR A 45 -11.94 -1.86 -8.62
C THR A 45 -11.86 -0.84 -7.51
N THR A 46 -12.31 0.38 -7.78
CA THR A 46 -12.45 1.44 -6.78
C THR A 46 -13.71 2.24 -7.06
N SER A 47 -14.25 2.93 -6.04
CA SER A 47 -15.27 3.96 -6.28
C SER A 47 -14.73 5.05 -7.20
N ARG A 48 -15.57 5.54 -8.12
CA ARG A 48 -15.29 6.66 -9.05
C ARG A 48 -14.92 7.95 -8.31
N ALA A 49 -15.52 8.17 -7.13
CA ALA A 49 -15.30 9.36 -6.31
C ALA A 49 -14.09 9.21 -5.35
N SER A 50 -13.40 8.07 -5.36
CA SER A 50 -12.32 7.81 -4.42
C SER A 50 -11.13 8.76 -4.63
N VAL A 51 -10.31 8.88 -3.59
CA VAL A 51 -9.03 9.62 -3.67
C VAL A 51 -8.14 9.02 -4.76
N LYS A 52 -8.10 7.70 -4.91
CA LYS A 52 -7.29 7.00 -5.92
C LYS A 52 -7.77 7.30 -7.34
N ALA A 53 -9.07 7.20 -7.61
CA ALA A 53 -9.62 7.47 -8.93
C ALA A 53 -9.34 8.91 -9.37
N ARG A 54 -9.46 9.89 -8.45
CA ARG A 54 -9.09 11.29 -8.74
C ARG A 54 -7.59 11.48 -8.92
N ALA A 55 -6.77 10.84 -8.08
CA ALA A 55 -5.31 10.89 -8.20
C ALA A 55 -4.83 10.34 -9.55
N TRP A 56 -5.33 9.19 -9.99
CA TRP A 56 -4.92 8.56 -11.25
C TRP A 56 -5.34 9.31 -12.51
N ARG A 57 -6.41 10.13 -12.43
CA ARG A 57 -6.75 11.05 -13.52
C ARG A 57 -5.71 12.15 -13.69
N ALA A 58 -5.07 12.58 -12.61
CA ALA A 58 -4.06 13.64 -12.62
C ALA A 58 -2.63 13.10 -12.83
N ASP A 59 -2.31 11.97 -12.22
CA ASP A 59 -1.02 11.28 -12.30
C ASP A 59 -1.27 9.77 -12.42
N PRO A 60 -1.10 9.17 -13.60
CA PRO A 60 -1.42 7.76 -13.83
C PRO A 60 -0.41 6.81 -13.18
N ARG A 61 0.58 7.27 -12.42
CA ARG A 61 1.52 6.39 -11.74
C ARG A 61 0.88 5.73 -10.53
N ALA A 62 1.14 4.43 -10.37
CA ALA A 62 0.77 3.66 -9.19
C ALA A 62 1.91 2.78 -8.72
N ALA A 63 1.84 2.41 -7.45
CA ALA A 63 2.65 1.36 -6.88
C ALA A 63 1.77 0.44 -6.04
N GLY A 64 2.20 -0.80 -5.87
CA GLY A 64 1.42 -1.79 -5.15
C GLY A 64 2.29 -2.76 -4.36
N LEU A 65 1.68 -3.35 -3.35
CA LEU A 65 2.25 -4.42 -2.55
C LEU A 65 1.26 -5.57 -2.44
N VAL A 66 1.70 -6.78 -2.74
CA VAL A 66 0.95 -8.02 -2.52
C VAL A 66 1.75 -8.91 -1.58
N ARG A 67 1.10 -9.59 -0.65
CA ARG A 67 1.74 -10.49 0.33
C ARG A 67 1.20 -11.90 0.19
N VAL A 68 2.08 -12.89 0.32
CA VAL A 68 1.75 -14.33 0.34
C VAL A 68 2.67 -15.03 1.34
N GLY A 69 2.16 -15.31 2.54
CA GLY A 69 2.99 -15.81 3.63
C GLY A 69 4.12 -14.83 3.96
N GLU A 70 5.35 -15.33 4.02
CA GLU A 70 6.56 -14.56 4.34
C GLU A 70 7.16 -13.79 3.15
N VAL A 71 6.60 -13.95 1.95
CA VAL A 71 7.05 -13.22 0.76
C VAL A 71 6.07 -12.13 0.36
N ALA A 72 6.62 -11.05 -0.18
CA ALA A 72 5.86 -9.92 -0.69
C ALA A 72 6.37 -9.48 -2.06
N LEU A 73 5.47 -9.01 -2.90
CA LEU A 73 5.77 -8.40 -4.18
C LEU A 73 5.48 -6.90 -4.08
N SER A 74 6.53 -6.09 -4.17
CA SER A 74 6.43 -4.65 -4.43
C SER A 74 6.46 -4.42 -5.93
N PHE A 75 5.62 -3.55 -6.46
CA PHE A 75 5.63 -3.19 -7.88
C PHE A 75 5.29 -1.73 -8.10
N ALA A 76 5.68 -1.19 -9.25
CA ALA A 76 5.26 0.11 -9.72
C ALA A 76 5.01 0.10 -11.23
N GLY A 77 4.17 1.03 -11.68
CA GLY A 77 3.92 1.26 -13.09
C GLY A 77 2.77 2.22 -13.32
N SER A 78 2.06 2.04 -14.43
CA SER A 78 1.08 3.00 -14.91
C SER A 78 -0.35 2.45 -14.90
N VAL A 79 -1.29 3.37 -14.74
CA VAL A 79 -2.71 3.09 -14.55
C VAL A 79 -3.50 3.50 -15.77
N ARG A 80 -4.40 2.61 -16.19
CA ARG A 80 -5.51 2.93 -17.08
C ARG A 80 -6.83 2.62 -16.39
N THR A 81 -7.74 3.61 -16.37
CA THR A 81 -9.06 3.47 -15.77
C THR A 81 -10.12 3.30 -16.85
N TYR A 82 -11.00 2.33 -16.68
CA TYR A 82 -12.13 2.03 -17.53
C TYR A 82 -13.41 2.36 -16.77
N ASP A 83 -14.09 3.42 -17.21
CA ASP A 83 -15.36 3.87 -16.67
C ASP A 83 -16.47 3.64 -17.69
N ALA A 84 -17.46 2.80 -17.34
CA ALA A 84 -18.58 2.46 -18.22
C ALA A 84 -19.52 3.66 -18.48
N LEU A 85 -19.44 4.73 -17.66
CA LEU A 85 -20.23 5.94 -17.82
C LEU A 85 -19.50 7.04 -18.60
N GLU A 86 -18.21 6.88 -18.90
CA GLU A 86 -17.45 7.84 -19.71
C GLU A 86 -17.61 7.49 -21.20
N VAL A 87 -18.62 8.08 -21.85
CA VAL A 87 -19.01 7.83 -23.25
C VAL A 87 -17.88 8.13 -24.24
N GLU A 88 -17.03 9.11 -23.93
CA GLU A 88 -15.88 9.50 -24.76
C GLU A 88 -14.77 8.44 -24.76
N ALA A 89 -14.69 7.62 -23.70
CA ALA A 89 -13.72 6.54 -23.59
C ALA A 89 -14.19 5.24 -24.28
N LEU A 90 -15.46 5.17 -24.72
CA LEU A 90 -16.05 3.92 -25.21
C LEU A 90 -15.32 3.35 -26.44
N LEU A 91 -14.99 4.19 -27.42
CA LEU A 91 -14.34 3.79 -28.69
C LEU A 91 -12.92 3.24 -28.48
N PRO A 92 -12.00 3.95 -27.79
CA PRO A 92 -10.68 3.40 -27.44
C PRO A 92 -10.77 2.12 -26.60
N ASN A 93 -11.78 2.00 -25.72
CA ASN A 93 -11.96 0.85 -24.84
C ASN A 93 -12.45 -0.41 -25.58
N LEU A 94 -13.04 -0.28 -26.77
CA LEU A 94 -13.47 -1.44 -27.57
C LEU A 94 -12.30 -2.32 -28.03
N LEU A 95 -11.12 -1.73 -28.29
CA LEU A 95 -9.91 -2.48 -28.64
C LEU A 95 -9.41 -3.34 -27.46
N ASP A 96 -9.65 -2.87 -26.23
CA ASP A 96 -9.32 -3.59 -25.00
C ASP A 96 -10.44 -4.57 -24.57
N ALA A 97 -11.59 -4.63 -25.28
CA ALA A 97 -12.77 -5.38 -24.83
C ALA A 97 -12.52 -6.86 -24.52
N PRO A 98 -11.75 -7.64 -25.32
CA PRO A 98 -11.43 -9.02 -24.97
C PRO A 98 -10.62 -9.15 -23.67
N VAL A 99 -9.65 -8.25 -23.49
CA VAL A 99 -8.82 -8.19 -22.28
C VAL A 99 -9.67 -7.80 -21.08
N LEU A 100 -10.56 -6.83 -21.25
CA LEU A 100 -11.49 -6.36 -20.21
C LEU A 100 -12.45 -7.47 -19.78
N ALA A 101 -13.02 -8.22 -20.72
CA ALA A 101 -13.89 -9.35 -20.45
C ALA A 101 -13.15 -10.46 -19.67
N LEU A 102 -11.94 -10.82 -20.13
CA LEU A 102 -11.09 -11.78 -19.43
C LEU A 102 -10.72 -11.33 -18.02
N ALA A 103 -10.37 -10.05 -17.87
CA ALA A 103 -10.04 -9.44 -16.58
C ALA A 103 -11.25 -9.47 -15.63
N TRP A 104 -12.44 -9.13 -16.10
CA TRP A 104 -13.67 -9.24 -15.31
C TRP A 104 -13.95 -10.66 -14.84
N VAL A 105 -13.84 -11.65 -15.72
CA VAL A 105 -14.04 -13.07 -15.36
C VAL A 105 -13.04 -13.51 -14.31
N ARG A 106 -11.74 -13.19 -14.49
CA ARG A 106 -10.70 -13.52 -13.50
C ARG A 106 -10.91 -12.80 -12.18
N PHE A 107 -11.29 -11.53 -12.23
CA PHE A 107 -11.57 -10.71 -11.05
C PHE A 107 -12.77 -11.24 -10.27
N ALA A 108 -13.87 -11.56 -10.95
CA ALA A 108 -15.06 -12.16 -10.36
C ALA A 108 -14.75 -13.52 -9.72
N ARG A 109 -14.03 -14.39 -10.44
CA ARG A 109 -13.65 -15.72 -9.95
C ARG A 109 -12.75 -15.65 -8.72
N LYS A 110 -11.69 -14.84 -8.78
CA LYS A 110 -10.71 -14.71 -7.68
C LYS A 110 -11.35 -14.14 -6.43
N ASN A 111 -12.25 -13.17 -6.60
CA ASN A 111 -12.89 -12.45 -5.50
C ASN A 111 -14.31 -12.95 -5.19
N ALA A 112 -14.73 -14.10 -5.74
CA ALA A 112 -16.08 -14.64 -5.58
C ALA A 112 -16.47 -14.78 -4.10
N ARG A 113 -15.49 -15.16 -3.27
CA ARG A 113 -15.64 -15.26 -1.82
C ARG A 113 -15.96 -13.92 -1.16
N PHE A 114 -15.19 -12.91 -1.51
CA PHE A 114 -15.38 -11.53 -1.06
C PHE A 114 -16.77 -11.01 -1.49
N PHE A 115 -17.17 -11.26 -2.75
CA PHE A 115 -18.50 -10.91 -3.28
C PHE A 115 -19.66 -11.68 -2.64
N ALA A 116 -19.49 -12.96 -2.33
CA ALA A 116 -20.48 -13.71 -1.56
C ALA A 116 -20.70 -13.08 -0.18
N GLY A 117 -19.63 -12.57 0.44
CA GLY A 117 -19.72 -11.73 1.64
C GLY A 117 -20.60 -10.48 1.45
N TYR A 118 -20.43 -9.73 0.35
CA TYR A 118 -21.32 -8.59 0.02
C TYR A 118 -22.76 -9.01 -0.14
N ALA A 119 -23.02 -10.11 -0.84
CA ALA A 119 -24.38 -10.57 -1.12
C ALA A 119 -25.13 -10.92 0.18
N LEU A 120 -24.44 -11.51 1.15
CA LEU A 120 -25.00 -11.81 2.48
C LEU A 120 -25.28 -10.55 3.30
N ASP A 121 -24.48 -9.49 3.12
CA ASP A 121 -24.63 -8.21 3.84
C ASP A 121 -25.32 -7.12 2.97
N ALA A 122 -26.00 -7.50 1.87
CA ALA A 122 -26.43 -6.58 0.81
C ALA A 122 -27.27 -5.37 1.30
N HIS A 123 -28.09 -5.55 2.33
CA HIS A 123 -28.89 -4.48 2.94
C HIS A 123 -28.06 -3.40 3.67
N HIS A 124 -26.78 -3.66 3.92
CA HIS A 124 -25.85 -2.74 4.59
C HIS A 124 -24.77 -2.18 3.64
N VAL A 125 -24.80 -2.54 2.35
CA VAL A 125 -23.80 -2.10 1.37
C VAL A 125 -24.13 -0.68 0.90
N PRO A 126 -23.25 0.31 1.13
CA PRO A 126 -23.52 1.68 0.69
C PRO A 126 -23.59 1.79 -0.84
N LEU A 127 -24.40 2.71 -1.37
CA LEU A 127 -24.56 2.92 -2.82
C LEU A 127 -23.22 3.14 -3.56
N ALA A 128 -22.24 3.79 -2.91
CA ALA A 128 -20.90 4.00 -3.47
C ALA A 128 -20.12 2.70 -3.77
N TRP A 129 -20.59 1.56 -3.25
CA TRP A 129 -20.02 0.24 -3.47
C TRP A 129 -20.75 -0.55 -4.58
N THR A 130 -21.85 -0.01 -5.13
CA THR A 130 -22.59 -0.62 -6.24
C THR A 130 -21.83 -0.52 -7.57
N PRO A 131 -22.06 -1.44 -8.53
CA PRO A 131 -21.33 -1.46 -9.80
C PRO A 131 -21.31 -0.12 -10.58
N PRO A 132 -22.43 0.64 -10.68
CA PRO A 132 -22.41 1.92 -11.41
C PRO A 132 -21.52 2.99 -10.78
N ALA A 133 -21.22 2.89 -9.48
CA ALA A 133 -20.38 3.84 -8.75
C ALA A 133 -18.89 3.47 -8.78
N ARG A 134 -18.52 2.37 -9.45
CA ARG A 134 -17.15 1.86 -9.53
C ARG A 134 -16.53 2.06 -10.91
N VAL A 135 -15.22 2.18 -10.89
CA VAL A 135 -14.37 2.12 -12.08
C VAL A 135 -13.50 0.88 -11.99
N PHE A 136 -13.21 0.27 -13.14
CA PHE A 136 -12.31 -0.86 -13.24
C PHE A 136 -10.96 -0.37 -13.76
N THR A 137 -9.89 -0.73 -13.09
CA THR A 137 -8.60 -0.09 -13.29
C THR A 137 -7.54 -1.16 -13.54
N ALA A 138 -6.80 -1.00 -14.64
CA ALA A 138 -5.64 -1.83 -14.96
C ALA A 138 -4.36 -1.10 -14.56
N ILE A 139 -3.44 -1.83 -13.94
CA ILE A 139 -2.08 -1.38 -13.63
C ILE A 139 -1.14 -2.23 -14.48
N GLU A 140 -0.42 -1.58 -15.39
CA GLU A 140 0.68 -2.19 -16.13
C GLU A 140 1.93 -2.14 -15.25
N ILE A 141 2.52 -3.31 -14.97
CA ILE A 141 3.70 -3.40 -14.12
C ILE A 141 4.93 -3.10 -14.97
N GLU A 142 5.64 -2.03 -14.60
CA GLU A 142 6.87 -1.60 -15.27
C GLU A 142 8.10 -2.09 -14.51
N ARG A 143 7.98 -2.22 -13.18
CA ARG A 143 9.01 -2.78 -12.31
C ARG A 143 8.40 -3.52 -11.13
N ALA A 144 9.06 -4.58 -10.70
CA ALA A 144 8.64 -5.44 -9.61
C ALA A 144 9.84 -5.91 -8.78
N ALA A 145 9.64 -6.13 -7.48
CA ALA A 145 10.64 -6.65 -6.57
C ALA A 145 9.99 -7.65 -5.62
N ILE A 146 10.57 -8.84 -5.53
CA ILE A 146 10.16 -9.87 -4.57
C ILE A 146 11.01 -9.68 -3.32
N VAL A 147 10.33 -9.49 -2.20
CA VAL A 147 10.92 -9.27 -0.88
C VAL A 147 10.53 -10.44 0.01
N GLY A 148 11.54 -11.09 0.60
CA GLY A 148 11.37 -12.15 1.59
C GLY A 148 11.93 -11.77 2.96
N PRO A 149 12.07 -12.73 3.88
CA PRO A 149 12.58 -12.51 5.23
C PRO A 149 14.01 -11.95 5.28
N GLU A 150 14.84 -12.37 4.32
CA GLU A 150 16.24 -11.94 4.23
C GLU A 150 16.41 -10.61 3.48
N GLY A 151 15.32 -10.07 2.91
CA GLY A 151 15.30 -8.83 2.13
C GLY A 151 14.91 -9.05 0.65
N VAL A 152 15.55 -8.37 -0.29
CA VAL A 152 15.17 -8.36 -1.72
C VAL A 152 15.73 -9.58 -2.44
N ALA A 153 14.87 -10.53 -2.76
CA ALA A 153 15.25 -11.79 -3.41
C ALA A 153 15.38 -11.67 -4.94
N GLU A 154 14.47 -10.92 -5.59
CA GLU A 154 14.44 -10.79 -7.05
C GLU A 154 13.97 -9.38 -7.45
N THR A 155 14.51 -8.85 -8.55
CA THR A 155 14.04 -7.58 -9.13
C THR A 155 13.82 -7.72 -10.63
N PHE A 156 12.78 -7.08 -11.13
CA PHE A 156 12.43 -6.92 -12.52
C PHE A 156 12.22 -5.44 -12.83
N GLY A 157 12.76 -4.98 -13.96
CA GLY A 157 12.79 -3.55 -14.31
C GLY A 157 13.83 -2.77 -13.50
N ALA A 158 13.88 -1.45 -13.74
CA ALA A 158 14.85 -0.58 -13.10
C ALA A 158 14.36 -0.13 -11.71
N TRP A 159 15.06 -0.58 -10.66
CA TRP A 159 14.86 -0.12 -9.29
C TRP A 159 16.03 0.75 -8.81
N PRO A 160 15.75 1.83 -8.07
CA PRO A 160 16.76 2.47 -7.25
C PRO A 160 17.39 1.47 -6.27
N ARG A 161 18.66 1.71 -5.93
CA ARG A 161 19.42 0.86 -4.99
C ARG A 161 19.95 1.64 -3.79
N ARG A 162 19.50 2.88 -3.63
CA ARG A 162 19.92 3.77 -2.55
C ARG A 162 18.74 4.58 -2.04
N THR A 163 18.77 4.85 -0.75
CA THR A 163 17.87 5.79 -0.10
C THR A 163 18.71 6.73 0.74
N ALA A 164 18.35 8.00 0.75
CA ALA A 164 18.97 8.97 1.64
C ALA A 164 18.66 8.62 3.10
N SER A 165 19.62 8.90 3.97
CA SER A 165 19.53 8.68 5.40
C SER A 165 19.78 9.97 6.16
N MET A 166 19.04 10.18 7.23
CA MET A 166 19.41 11.13 8.26
C MET A 166 20.76 10.72 8.87
N ARG A 167 21.54 11.71 9.32
CA ARG A 167 22.82 11.45 10.00
C ARG A 167 22.67 11.15 11.49
N ARG A 168 21.59 11.61 12.10
CA ARG A 168 21.30 11.46 13.52
C ARG A 168 19.85 11.05 13.69
N PHE A 169 19.62 10.04 14.50
CA PHE A 169 18.29 9.55 14.81
C PHE A 169 18.04 9.60 16.31
N ARG A 170 16.85 10.02 16.72
CA ARG A 170 16.43 9.92 18.12
C ARG A 170 14.97 9.54 18.15
N ALA A 171 14.67 8.46 18.86
CA ALA A 171 13.30 8.11 19.18
C ALA A 171 12.67 9.29 19.94
N THR A 172 11.63 9.86 19.37
CA THR A 172 10.94 11.02 19.93
C THR A 172 9.74 10.57 20.75
N ARG A 173 9.41 11.35 21.78
CA ARG A 173 8.12 11.24 22.44
C ARG A 173 7.15 12.15 21.69
N GLY A 174 6.10 11.57 21.13
CA GLY A 174 5.01 12.35 20.52
C GLY A 174 4.20 13.06 21.62
N PRO A 175 3.61 14.23 21.34
CA PRO A 175 2.76 14.93 22.30
C PRO A 175 1.47 14.15 22.58
N VAL A 176 0.93 13.46 21.57
CA VAL A 176 -0.26 12.61 21.65
C VAL A 176 0.00 11.30 20.88
N PRO A 177 -0.35 10.13 21.43
CA PRO A 177 -0.24 8.88 20.68
C PRO A 177 -1.16 8.86 19.46
N ILE A 178 -0.56 8.74 18.27
CA ILE A 178 -1.27 8.79 16.98
C ILE A 178 -2.42 7.77 16.92
N LEU A 179 -2.24 6.60 17.53
CA LEU A 179 -3.26 5.55 17.56
C LEU A 179 -4.40 5.84 18.54
N GLU A 180 -4.20 6.68 19.56
CA GLU A 180 -5.27 7.08 20.49
C GLU A 180 -6.31 8.00 19.83
N ALA A 181 -5.97 8.64 18.72
CA ALA A 181 -6.93 9.38 17.92
C ALA A 181 -7.90 8.45 17.15
N LEU A 182 -7.63 7.15 17.08
CA LEU A 182 -8.49 6.18 16.41
C LEU A 182 -9.65 5.75 17.31
N PRO A 183 -10.82 5.41 16.72
CA PRO A 183 -11.87 4.70 17.45
C PRO A 183 -11.32 3.44 18.12
N GLU A 184 -11.81 3.14 19.33
CA GLU A 184 -11.33 2.01 20.13
C GLU A 184 -11.46 0.67 19.39
N ASP A 185 -12.57 0.49 18.67
CA ASP A 185 -12.85 -0.70 17.87
C ASP A 185 -11.99 -0.80 16.59
N VAL A 186 -11.21 0.23 16.25
CA VAL A 186 -10.14 0.16 15.24
C VAL A 186 -8.78 -0.04 15.91
N ARG A 187 -8.53 0.70 17.00
CA ARG A 187 -7.25 0.72 17.72
C ARG A 187 -6.91 -0.63 18.35
N GLU A 188 -7.85 -1.26 19.06
CA GLU A 188 -7.60 -2.51 19.78
C GLU A 188 -7.17 -3.65 18.83
N PRO A 189 -7.84 -3.90 17.69
CA PRO A 189 -7.37 -4.90 16.72
C PRO A 189 -6.02 -4.59 16.09
N LEU A 190 -5.67 -3.32 15.89
CA LEU A 190 -4.38 -2.94 15.32
C LEU A 190 -3.23 -3.21 16.31
N GLY A 191 -3.45 -2.98 17.60
CA GLY A 191 -2.41 -3.08 18.62
C GLY A 191 -1.36 -1.99 18.48
N GLU A 192 -0.15 -2.27 18.96
CA GLU A 192 0.99 -1.33 18.95
C GLU A 192 2.15 -1.79 18.05
N VAL A 193 2.07 -3.00 17.51
CA VAL A 193 3.09 -3.58 16.63
C VAL A 193 2.42 -4.47 15.59
N GLY A 194 2.98 -4.52 14.39
CA GLY A 194 2.49 -5.44 13.36
C GLY A 194 3.20 -5.28 12.02
N HIS A 195 2.58 -5.81 10.98
CA HIS A 195 3.03 -5.62 9.60
C HIS A 195 2.16 -4.60 8.89
N GLY A 196 2.74 -3.86 7.94
CA GLY A 196 2.06 -2.79 7.22
C GLY A 196 2.66 -2.54 5.84
N ALA A 197 2.00 -1.71 5.05
CA ALA A 197 2.47 -1.29 3.73
C ALA A 197 2.88 0.18 3.80
N LEU A 198 4.18 0.45 3.63
CA LEU A 198 4.73 1.80 3.61
C LEU A 198 4.84 2.28 2.16
N ALA A 199 4.03 3.28 1.79
CA ALA A 199 4.18 4.00 0.55
C ALA A 199 5.11 5.20 0.74
N LEU A 200 6.11 5.33 -0.13
CA LEU A 200 7.06 6.44 -0.17
C LEU A 200 7.08 7.04 -1.57
N GLU A 201 7.26 8.36 -1.65
CA GLU A 201 7.57 9.06 -2.89
C GLU A 201 9.10 9.23 -3.01
N GLY A 202 9.68 8.70 -4.08
CA GLY A 202 11.11 8.84 -4.38
C GLY A 202 11.39 9.22 -5.84
N GLU A 203 12.64 9.10 -6.26
CA GLU A 203 13.16 9.56 -7.56
C GLU A 203 12.33 9.05 -8.74
N HIS A 204 12.04 7.74 -8.75
CA HIS A 204 11.28 7.09 -9.82
C HIS A 204 9.77 7.04 -9.56
N GLY A 205 9.25 7.89 -8.68
CA GLY A 205 7.84 7.94 -8.27
C GLY A 205 7.55 7.09 -7.03
N LEU A 206 6.33 6.56 -6.95
CA LEU A 206 5.88 5.82 -5.78
C LEU A 206 6.53 4.44 -5.68
N ALA A 207 6.78 4.01 -4.45
CA ALA A 207 7.04 2.62 -4.07
C ALA A 207 6.14 2.24 -2.89
N VAL A 208 5.64 1.00 -2.86
CA VAL A 208 4.96 0.44 -1.68
C VAL A 208 5.76 -0.73 -1.18
N LEU A 209 6.20 -0.66 0.07
CA LEU A 209 7.16 -1.58 0.66
C LEU A 209 6.54 -2.36 1.81
N PRO A 210 6.87 -3.66 1.94
CA PRO A 210 6.51 -4.40 3.13
C PRO A 210 7.36 -3.90 4.30
N VAL A 211 6.71 -3.53 5.39
CA VAL A 211 7.39 -3.10 6.63
C VAL A 211 6.79 -3.80 7.83
N GLY A 212 7.60 -3.97 8.87
CA GLY A 212 7.10 -4.04 10.24
C GLY A 212 6.87 -2.62 10.77
N TRP A 213 5.90 -2.44 11.65
CA TRP A 213 5.63 -1.15 12.28
C TRP A 213 5.51 -1.30 13.79
N VAL A 214 5.85 -0.22 14.49
CA VAL A 214 5.70 -0.12 15.95
C VAL A 214 5.25 1.29 16.31
N ALA A 215 4.26 1.38 17.20
CA ALA A 215 3.88 2.60 17.89
C ALA A 215 4.54 2.60 19.27
N GLU A 216 5.48 3.52 19.49
CA GLU A 216 6.18 3.62 20.77
C GLU A 216 6.28 5.09 21.19
N ARG A 217 5.98 5.37 22.47
CA ARG A 217 6.09 6.71 23.09
C ARG A 217 5.36 7.79 22.29
N GLY A 218 4.21 7.45 21.73
CA GLY A 218 3.38 8.34 20.92
C GLY A 218 3.94 8.70 19.55
N SER A 219 5.00 8.02 19.08
CA SER A 219 5.49 8.10 17.70
C SER A 219 5.20 6.80 16.97
N LEU A 220 5.06 6.87 15.66
CA LEU A 220 4.83 5.72 14.79
C LEU A 220 6.05 5.51 13.90
N TYR A 221 6.57 4.29 13.89
CA TYR A 221 7.74 3.91 13.13
C TYR A 221 7.42 2.72 12.23
N ALA A 222 8.02 2.71 11.05
CA ALA A 222 8.10 1.56 10.17
C ALA A 222 9.56 1.14 10.01
N ALA A 223 9.82 -0.14 9.85
CA ALA A 223 11.15 -0.68 9.60
C ALA A 223 11.11 -1.80 8.55
N ALA A 224 12.18 -1.89 7.79
CA ALA A 224 12.47 -2.99 6.86
C ALA A 224 13.99 -3.18 6.75
N ALA A 225 14.42 -4.23 6.06
CA ALA A 225 15.80 -4.33 5.59
C ALA A 225 16.18 -3.11 4.74
N ARG A 226 17.43 -2.67 4.83
CA ARG A 226 17.95 -1.50 4.10
C ARG A 226 17.70 -1.59 2.61
N GLU A 227 17.95 -2.75 2.02
CA GLU A 227 17.74 -2.97 0.59
C GLU A 227 16.26 -2.87 0.18
N THR A 228 15.34 -3.30 1.05
CA THR A 228 13.90 -3.11 0.83
C THR A 228 13.54 -1.63 0.83
N LEU A 229 14.05 -0.84 1.79
CA LEU A 229 13.81 0.60 1.82
C LEU A 229 14.45 1.32 0.61
N ALA A 230 15.61 0.83 0.16
CA ALA A 230 16.33 1.39 -0.98
C ALA A 230 15.55 1.33 -2.30
N LEU A 231 14.59 0.40 -2.44
CA LEU A 231 13.67 0.34 -3.58
C LEU A 231 12.84 1.62 -3.74
N ALA A 232 12.61 2.38 -2.66
CA ALA A 232 11.90 3.65 -2.75
C ALA A 232 12.69 4.74 -3.48
N GLY A 233 14.04 4.68 -3.50
CA GLY A 233 14.84 5.69 -4.17
C GLY A 233 14.67 7.10 -3.60
N ALA A 234 14.49 7.25 -2.28
CA ALA A 234 14.32 8.57 -1.69
C ALA A 234 15.63 9.36 -1.77
N GLU A 235 15.62 10.49 -2.48
CA GLU A 235 16.80 11.36 -2.63
C GLU A 235 17.07 12.21 -1.38
N ARG A 236 16.03 12.42 -0.56
CA ARG A 236 16.09 13.22 0.66
C ARG A 236 15.75 12.36 1.88
N PRO A 237 16.33 12.65 3.06
CA PRO A 237 16.02 11.91 4.28
C PRO A 237 14.57 12.08 4.74
N ARG A 238 13.90 13.15 4.31
CA ARG A 238 12.49 13.40 4.60
C ARG A 238 11.72 13.37 3.29
N VAL A 239 10.71 12.51 3.22
CA VAL A 239 9.89 12.33 2.02
C VAL A 239 8.40 12.21 2.35
N PRO A 240 7.50 12.55 1.42
CA PRO A 240 6.09 12.22 1.52
C PRO A 240 5.89 10.72 1.69
N ALA A 241 5.00 10.34 2.61
CA ALA A 241 4.81 8.95 3.01
C ALA A 241 3.37 8.66 3.45
N ALA A 242 2.98 7.40 3.29
CA ALA A 242 1.78 6.86 3.92
C ALA A 242 2.00 5.43 4.39
N LEU A 243 1.58 5.12 5.62
CA LEU A 243 1.67 3.78 6.21
C LEU A 243 0.26 3.21 6.38
N ALA A 244 -0.07 2.15 5.66
CA ALA A 244 -1.26 1.35 5.91
C ALA A 244 -0.96 0.24 6.91
N MET A 245 -1.78 0.15 7.96
CA MET A 245 -1.75 -0.86 9.00
C MET A 245 -3.15 -1.48 9.05
N ASP A 246 -3.25 -2.80 8.95
CA ASP A 246 -4.55 -3.46 9.00
C ASP A 246 -4.49 -4.87 9.56
N ARG A 247 -5.67 -5.36 9.93
CA ARG A 247 -5.98 -6.78 9.95
C ARG A 247 -6.91 -7.07 8.77
N ALA A 248 -6.28 -7.48 7.68
CA ALA A 248 -6.97 -7.94 6.49
C ALA A 248 -7.91 -9.12 6.81
N SER A 249 -9.10 -9.11 6.21
CA SER A 249 -9.99 -10.27 6.13
C SER A 249 -10.15 -10.67 4.67
N TRP A 250 -9.82 -11.91 4.37
CA TRP A 250 -9.92 -12.50 3.03
C TRP A 250 -11.35 -12.92 2.66
N TRP A 251 -12.26 -12.92 3.63
CA TRP A 251 -13.63 -13.43 3.47
C TRP A 251 -14.69 -12.34 3.56
N ARG A 252 -14.72 -11.56 4.65
CA ARG A 252 -15.75 -10.52 4.85
C ARG A 252 -15.10 -9.15 4.97
N ALA A 253 -15.39 -8.31 3.99
CA ALA A 253 -15.05 -6.88 4.02
C ALA A 253 -15.46 -6.22 5.35
N ARG A 254 -16.61 -6.60 5.93
CA ARG A 254 -17.11 -6.10 7.23
C ARG A 254 -16.14 -6.32 8.41
N HIS A 255 -15.26 -7.32 8.29
CA HIS A 255 -14.27 -7.68 9.30
C HIS A 255 -12.90 -7.05 9.04
N MET A 256 -12.72 -6.38 7.90
CA MET A 256 -11.52 -5.60 7.65
C MET A 256 -11.50 -4.40 8.59
N VAL A 257 -10.40 -4.25 9.31
CA VAL A 257 -10.14 -3.14 10.19
C VAL A 257 -8.73 -2.63 9.95
N GLY A 258 -8.58 -1.32 9.88
CA GLY A 258 -7.27 -0.75 9.63
C GLY A 258 -7.25 0.77 9.65
N ALA A 259 -6.04 1.30 9.52
CA ALA A 259 -5.78 2.71 9.40
C ALA A 259 -4.65 2.97 8.40
N MET A 260 -4.72 4.11 7.73
CA MET A 260 -3.66 4.67 6.92
C MET A 260 -3.25 6.00 7.55
N VAL A 261 -1.99 6.07 7.95
CA VAL A 261 -1.35 7.29 8.46
C VAL A 261 -0.60 7.94 7.32
N ARG A 262 -0.92 9.20 7.00
CA ARG A 262 -0.31 9.95 5.89
C ARG A 262 0.36 11.22 6.40
N GLY A 263 1.48 11.58 5.79
CA GLY A 263 2.23 12.80 6.03
C GLY A 263 3.61 12.68 5.39
N GLU A 264 4.65 12.89 6.17
CA GLU A 264 6.03 12.65 5.78
C GLU A 264 6.65 11.49 6.58
N ALA A 265 7.82 11.03 6.15
CA ALA A 265 8.65 10.11 6.91
C ALA A 265 10.10 10.61 6.94
N ASP A 266 10.69 10.59 8.14
CA ASP A 266 12.13 10.75 8.35
C ASP A 266 12.80 9.37 8.25
N LEU A 267 13.70 9.22 7.28
CA LEU A 267 14.38 7.97 6.94
C LEU A 267 15.76 7.90 7.61
N ALA A 268 16.05 6.77 8.25
CA ALA A 268 17.32 6.49 8.90
C ALA A 268 17.79 5.07 8.57
N VAL A 269 18.90 4.96 7.84
CA VAL A 269 19.62 3.71 7.61
C VAL A 269 20.55 3.50 8.79
N VAL A 270 20.38 2.42 9.56
CA VAL A 270 21.08 2.23 10.84
C VAL A 270 22.59 2.29 10.68
N ALA A 271 23.13 1.67 9.62
CA ALA A 271 24.56 1.64 9.33
C ALA A 271 25.15 3.02 8.94
N GLU A 272 24.33 3.98 8.54
CA GLU A 272 24.76 5.31 8.10
C GLU A 272 24.64 6.39 9.18
N LEU A 273 24.14 6.02 10.36
CA LEU A 273 23.94 6.93 11.49
C LEU A 273 25.26 7.24 12.21
N THR A 274 25.51 8.53 12.39
CA THR A 274 26.60 9.05 13.26
C THR A 274 26.21 9.10 14.73
N SER A 275 24.91 9.11 15.02
CA SER A 275 24.36 9.11 16.38
C SER A 275 22.95 8.53 16.36
N GLY A 276 22.54 7.88 17.44
CA GLY A 276 21.20 7.28 17.53
C GLY A 276 21.08 5.83 17.10
N VAL A 277 22.20 5.17 16.77
CA VAL A 277 22.26 3.77 16.31
C VAL A 277 21.49 2.85 17.25
N ARG A 278 21.70 2.96 18.56
CA ARG A 278 21.00 2.16 19.58
C ARG A 278 19.48 2.35 19.50
N SER A 279 19.00 3.59 19.46
CA SER A 279 17.57 3.87 19.37
C SER A 279 16.95 3.32 18.09
N ALA A 280 17.61 3.52 16.94
CA ALA A 280 17.13 3.00 15.66
C ALA A 280 17.11 1.47 15.64
N THR A 281 18.15 0.82 16.18
CA THR A 281 18.23 -0.64 16.29
C THR A 281 17.14 -1.20 17.20
N THR A 282 16.85 -0.55 18.32
CA THR A 282 15.75 -0.96 19.23
C THR A 282 14.40 -0.91 18.51
N ILE A 283 14.12 0.17 17.77
CA ILE A 283 12.89 0.31 17.00
C ILE A 283 12.81 -0.74 15.89
N ALA A 284 13.89 -0.95 15.14
CA ALA A 284 13.94 -1.96 14.09
C ALA A 284 13.63 -3.36 14.63
N ARG A 285 14.24 -3.74 15.76
CA ARG A 285 13.97 -5.03 16.42
C ARG A 285 12.55 -5.14 16.93
N ALA A 286 11.99 -4.08 17.50
CA ALA A 286 10.59 -4.05 17.94
C ALA A 286 9.62 -4.22 16.76
N ALA A 287 9.98 -3.70 15.59
CA ALA A 287 9.27 -3.91 14.33
C ALA A 287 9.62 -5.24 13.62
N GLY A 288 10.40 -6.13 14.25
CA GLY A 288 10.73 -7.46 13.71
C GLY A 288 11.86 -7.51 12.67
N VAL A 289 12.69 -6.46 12.58
CA VAL A 289 13.84 -6.40 11.67
C VAL A 289 15.14 -6.56 12.45
N ALA A 290 15.86 -7.65 12.21
CA ALA A 290 17.04 -8.02 12.98
C ALA A 290 18.35 -7.38 12.45
N ASP A 291 18.56 -7.44 11.14
CA ASP A 291 19.84 -7.12 10.49
C ASP A 291 19.70 -6.04 9.40
N ASP A 292 20.80 -5.29 9.18
CA ASP A 292 20.93 -4.16 8.24
C ASP A 292 19.64 -3.33 8.07
N ALA A 293 19.08 -2.88 9.19
CA ALA A 293 17.77 -2.26 9.20
C ALA A 293 17.80 -0.80 8.70
N ALA A 294 16.68 -0.40 8.11
CA ALA A 294 16.33 0.99 7.93
C ALA A 294 14.98 1.30 8.59
N VAL A 295 14.87 2.48 9.18
CA VAL A 295 13.72 2.94 9.96
C VAL A 295 13.15 4.19 9.31
N ALA A 296 11.84 4.23 9.15
CA ALA A 296 11.06 5.40 8.77
C ALA A 296 10.25 5.86 9.98
N ARG A 297 10.56 7.05 10.52
CA ARG A 297 9.69 7.70 11.53
C ARG A 297 8.60 8.47 10.79
N MET A 298 7.35 8.09 11.02
CA MET A 298 6.21 8.81 10.46
C MET A 298 6.07 10.17 11.14
N LEU A 299 5.79 11.19 10.34
CA LEU A 299 5.40 12.54 10.72
C LEU A 299 3.96 12.76 10.22
N PRO A 300 2.96 12.32 10.99
CA PRO A 300 1.59 12.26 10.50
C PRO A 300 0.95 13.63 10.38
N GLU A 301 0.21 13.84 9.30
CA GLU A 301 -0.69 14.98 9.12
C GLU A 301 -2.16 14.55 9.20
N ARG A 302 -2.43 13.29 8.83
CA ARG A 302 -3.79 12.77 8.73
C ARG A 302 -3.81 11.27 8.96
N VAL A 303 -4.83 10.81 9.67
CA VAL A 303 -5.12 9.38 9.77
C VAL A 303 -6.50 9.10 9.19
N VAL A 304 -6.57 8.12 8.31
CA VAL A 304 -7.82 7.60 7.76
C VAL A 304 -8.01 6.20 8.31
N TRP A 305 -9.16 5.91 8.90
CA TRP A 305 -9.46 4.58 9.43
C TRP A 305 -10.62 3.94 8.70
N TRP A 306 -10.68 2.61 8.74
CA TRP A 306 -11.81 1.84 8.25
C TRP A 306 -12.12 0.67 9.18
N ARG A 307 -13.41 0.37 9.28
CA ARG A 307 -13.96 -0.84 9.88
C ARG A 307 -15.16 -1.27 9.07
N GLY A 308 -15.02 -2.37 8.35
CA GLY A 308 -16.03 -2.79 7.40
C GLY A 308 -16.31 -1.74 6.33
N TRP A 309 -17.55 -1.28 6.27
CA TRP A 309 -18.01 -0.26 5.32
C TRP A 309 -17.85 1.16 5.85
N THR A 310 -17.55 1.31 7.13
CA THR A 310 -17.39 2.61 7.78
C THR A 310 -15.95 3.04 7.65
N SER A 311 -15.74 4.30 7.27
CA SER A 311 -14.43 4.93 7.28
C SER A 311 -14.54 6.34 7.81
N GLY A 312 -13.49 6.81 8.47
CA GLY A 312 -13.41 8.17 8.98
C GLY A 312 -12.03 8.75 8.78
N THR A 313 -11.92 10.05 9.01
CA THR A 313 -10.64 10.75 9.05
C THR A 313 -10.53 11.44 10.39
N VAL A 314 -9.40 11.28 11.05
CA VAL A 314 -9.05 12.03 12.25
C VAL A 314 -7.84 12.92 11.95
N ALA A 315 -7.92 14.17 12.40
CA ALA A 315 -6.78 15.07 12.36
C ALA A 315 -5.77 14.62 13.42
N VAL A 316 -4.48 14.75 13.10
CA VAL A 316 -3.42 14.52 14.07
C VAL A 316 -3.17 15.84 14.79
N PRO A 317 -3.16 15.88 16.14
CA PRO A 317 -2.87 17.09 16.91
C PRO A 317 -1.47 17.66 16.68
#